data_AF-A0A2E1Q529-F1
#
_entry.id   AF-A0A2E1Q529-F1
#
_cell.length_a   1.000
_cell.length_b   1.000
_cell.length_c   1.000
_cell.angle_alpha   90.00
_cell.angle_beta   90.00
_cell.angle_gamma   90.00
#
_symmetry.space_group_name_H-M   'P 1'
#
loop_
_entity.id
_entity.type
_entity.pdbx_description
1 polymer ?
#
loop_
_entity_poly.entity_id
_entity_poly.type
_entity_poly.pdbx_seq_one_letter_code
_entity_poly.pdbx_strand_id
1 'polypeptide(L)'
;MRTLKIKCLKLFGTCMVTSCMALVSGSLWAAPSRPADGPISYLTTLRGENTTLLREVEGALQKGQTSEESHLLALKEQKKELECRQSFLNRLILQFDTKFKGGDTQDFLRVTLREMSEVEVQSDSAKTPMWKFLDYLALSLDALPKGQMNVLKFVEGYMKSSPFSKPIEPKKYLSRLDYYNGVQTQSAHGMSPSEAAELLESRDPSSSAYSL
;
A
#
# COMPACT_ATOMS: atom_id res chain seq x y z
N MET A 1 -22.07 -24.50 60.48
CA MET A 1 -20.73 -24.66 59.86
C MET A 1 -20.80 -25.76 58.82
N ARG A 2 -20.79 -25.43 57.52
CA ARG A 2 -20.81 -26.40 56.41
C ARG A 2 -19.53 -26.22 55.60
N THR A 3 -18.70 -27.25 55.58
CA THR A 3 -17.45 -27.31 54.83
C THR A 3 -17.74 -27.68 53.37
N LEU A 4 -17.61 -26.72 52.46
CA LEU A 4 -17.65 -26.99 51.01
C LEU A 4 -16.27 -27.47 50.56
N LYS A 5 -16.18 -28.74 50.17
CA LYS A 5 -15.01 -29.34 49.52
C LYS A 5 -14.95 -28.88 48.06
N ILE A 6 -13.98 -28.02 47.73
CA ILE A 6 -13.64 -27.68 46.35
C ILE A 6 -12.78 -28.82 45.80
N LYS A 7 -13.32 -29.59 44.85
CA LYS A 7 -12.55 -30.58 44.08
C LYS A 7 -11.80 -29.86 42.96
N CYS A 8 -10.47 -29.80 43.06
CA CYS A 8 -9.57 -29.51 41.95
C CYS A 8 -9.77 -30.54 40.83
N LEU A 9 -10.36 -30.14 39.72
CA LEU A 9 -10.32 -30.90 38.48
C LEU A 9 -9.17 -30.36 37.62
N LYS A 10 -8.01 -31.03 37.72
CA LYS A 10 -6.91 -30.89 36.76
C LYS A 10 -7.34 -31.58 35.46
N LEU A 11 -7.73 -30.81 34.46
CA LEU A 11 -7.79 -31.27 33.09
C LEU A 11 -6.62 -30.62 32.33
N PHE A 12 -5.52 -31.37 32.29
CA PHE A 12 -4.43 -31.19 31.34
C PHE A 12 -5.00 -31.51 29.95
N GLY A 13 -5.53 -30.49 29.28
CA GLY A 13 -5.78 -30.51 27.85
C GLY A 13 -4.52 -30.05 27.15
N THR A 14 -3.73 -31.01 26.66
CA THR A 14 -2.61 -30.82 25.74
C THR A 14 -3.09 -30.00 24.55
N CYS A 15 -2.78 -28.71 24.57
CA CYS A 15 -2.96 -27.82 23.43
C CYS A 15 -1.93 -28.25 22.37
N MET A 16 -2.37 -29.07 21.42
CA MET A 16 -1.72 -29.20 20.13
C MET A 16 -1.72 -27.81 19.49
N VAL A 17 -0.65 -27.06 19.73
CA VAL A 17 -0.26 -25.93 18.91
C VAL A 17 0.21 -26.52 17.59
N THR A 18 -0.75 -26.93 16.76
CA THR A 18 -0.52 -27.13 15.34
C THR A 18 -0.21 -25.75 14.78
N SER A 19 1.09 -25.47 14.76
CA SER A 19 1.71 -24.38 14.05
C SER A 19 1.30 -24.50 12.58
N CYS A 20 0.18 -23.86 12.23
CA CYS A 20 -0.08 -23.44 10.86
C CYS A 20 0.95 -22.36 10.56
N MET A 21 2.18 -22.77 10.26
CA MET A 21 3.04 -22.04 9.36
C MET A 21 2.28 -21.99 8.04
N ALA A 22 1.43 -20.96 7.92
CA ALA A 22 1.06 -20.45 6.64
C ALA A 22 2.39 -20.14 5.96
N LEU A 23 2.78 -21.03 5.04
CA LEU A 23 3.61 -20.71 3.91
C LEU A 23 2.94 -19.49 3.27
N VAL A 24 3.31 -18.31 3.77
CA VAL A 24 3.24 -17.07 3.02
C VAL A 24 4.25 -17.32 1.92
N SER A 25 3.75 -17.93 0.84
CA SER A 25 4.43 -18.05 -0.42
C SER A 25 4.98 -16.66 -0.69
N GLY A 26 6.29 -16.50 -0.50
CA GLY A 26 7.01 -15.31 -0.91
C GLY A 26 6.84 -15.27 -2.42
N SER A 27 5.81 -14.57 -2.88
CA SER A 27 5.71 -14.14 -4.26
C SER A 27 6.99 -13.38 -4.51
N LEU A 28 7.92 -14.03 -5.19
CA LEU A 28 9.13 -13.44 -5.69
C LEU A 28 8.64 -12.36 -6.66
N TRP A 29 8.62 -11.10 -6.22
CA TRP A 29 8.17 -9.97 -7.03
C TRP A 29 9.21 -9.77 -8.14
N ALA A 30 9.02 -10.50 -9.24
CA ALA A 30 9.72 -10.26 -10.48
C ALA A 30 9.49 -8.79 -10.85
N ALA A 31 10.57 -8.09 -11.22
CA ALA A 31 10.50 -6.70 -11.67
C ALA A 31 9.43 -6.59 -12.77
N PRO A 32 8.37 -5.77 -12.58
CA PRO A 32 7.34 -5.67 -13.59
C PRO A 32 7.97 -5.02 -14.83
N SER A 33 8.10 -5.82 -15.88
CA SER A 33 8.19 -5.34 -17.25
C SER A 33 7.11 -4.28 -17.45
N ARG A 34 7.42 -3.23 -18.24
CA ARG A 34 6.43 -2.21 -18.64
C ARG A 34 5.11 -2.92 -18.94
N PRO A 35 3.97 -2.54 -18.32
CA PRO A 35 2.71 -3.21 -18.59
C PRO A 35 2.44 -3.07 -20.09
N ALA A 36 2.52 -4.18 -20.82
CA ALA A 36 2.31 -4.22 -22.26
C ALA A 36 0.87 -3.78 -22.63
N ASP A 37 -0.02 -3.73 -21.63
CA ASP A 37 -1.46 -3.62 -21.78
C ASP A 37 -2.04 -2.21 -21.48
N GLY A 38 -1.18 -1.20 -21.33
CA GLY A 38 -1.59 0.20 -21.17
C GLY A 38 -2.20 0.58 -19.80
N PRO A 39 -2.59 1.87 -19.61
CA PRO A 39 -3.05 2.37 -18.31
C PRO A 39 -4.29 1.69 -17.74
N ILE A 40 -5.27 1.40 -18.58
CA ILE A 40 -6.56 0.83 -18.14
C ILE A 40 -6.38 -0.61 -17.63
N SER A 41 -5.59 -1.43 -18.34
CA SER A 41 -5.28 -2.79 -17.88
C SER A 41 -4.57 -2.75 -16.54
N TYR A 42 -3.56 -1.88 -16.40
CA TYR A 42 -2.83 -1.70 -15.15
C TYR A 42 -3.74 -1.32 -13.97
N LEU A 43 -4.62 -0.33 -14.15
CA LEU A 43 -5.58 0.07 -13.12
C LEU A 43 -6.60 -1.03 -12.82
N THR A 44 -6.97 -1.82 -13.82
CA THR A 44 -7.88 -2.97 -13.67
C THR A 44 -7.24 -4.07 -12.84
N THR A 45 -5.94 -4.33 -13.02
CA THR A 45 -5.16 -5.25 -12.17
C THR A 45 -5.14 -4.77 -10.73
N LEU A 46 -4.81 -3.50 -10.47
CA LEU A 46 -4.84 -2.94 -9.12
C LEU A 46 -6.22 -3.02 -8.46
N ARG A 47 -7.28 -2.80 -9.24
CA ARG A 47 -8.67 -2.97 -8.79
C ARG A 47 -8.95 -4.42 -8.41
N GLY A 48 -8.47 -5.38 -9.21
CA GLY A 48 -8.57 -6.81 -8.93
C GLY A 48 -7.89 -7.19 -7.62
N GLU A 49 -6.64 -6.77 -7.44
CA GLU A 49 -5.87 -6.97 -6.20
C GLU A 49 -6.60 -6.40 -4.99
N ASN A 50 -7.08 -5.15 -5.08
CA ASN A 50 -7.81 -4.50 -4.00
C ASN A 50 -9.13 -5.22 -3.66
N THR A 51 -9.82 -5.74 -4.67
CA THR A 51 -11.06 -6.51 -4.48
C THR A 51 -10.79 -7.81 -3.73
N THR A 52 -9.68 -8.50 -4.03
CA THR A 52 -9.27 -9.71 -3.32
C THR A 52 -8.99 -9.42 -1.84
N LEU A 53 -8.20 -8.37 -1.55
CA LEU A 53 -7.91 -7.94 -0.18
C LEU A 53 -9.18 -7.57 0.60
N LEU A 54 -10.14 -6.90 -0.06
CA LEU A 54 -11.41 -6.55 0.56
C LEU A 54 -12.19 -7.80 0.99
N ARG A 55 -12.27 -8.82 0.13
CA ARG A 55 -12.92 -10.10 0.46
C ARG A 55 -12.23 -10.84 1.60
N GLU A 56 -10.90 -10.79 1.66
CA GLU A 56 -10.13 -11.39 2.76
C GLU A 56 -10.45 -10.71 4.09
N VAL A 57 -10.48 -9.38 4.13
CA VAL A 57 -10.84 -8.59 5.32
C VAL A 57 -12.29 -8.85 5.73
N GLU A 58 -13.22 -8.92 4.78
CA GLU A 58 -14.61 -9.26 5.05
C GLU A 58 -14.78 -10.67 5.61
N GLY A 59 -14.05 -11.64 5.05
CA GLY A 59 -14.00 -13.00 5.57
C GLY A 59 -13.44 -13.06 6.99
N ALA A 60 -12.40 -12.27 7.30
CA ALA A 60 -11.85 -12.15 8.64
C ALA A 60 -12.86 -11.55 9.64
N LEU A 61 -13.58 -10.50 9.23
CA LEU A 61 -14.63 -9.88 10.03
C LEU A 61 -15.81 -10.83 10.31
N GLN A 62 -16.24 -11.61 9.31
CA GLN A 62 -17.35 -12.57 9.45
C GLN A 62 -16.99 -13.75 10.36
N LYS A 63 -15.75 -14.22 10.32
CA LYS A 63 -15.30 -15.33 11.17
C LYS A 63 -15.31 -14.98 12.66
N GLY A 64 -15.35 -13.69 13.02
CA GLY A 64 -15.50 -13.25 14.41
C GLY A 64 -14.41 -13.77 15.36
N GLN A 65 -13.28 -14.25 14.82
CA GLN A 65 -12.26 -14.99 15.57
C GLN A 65 -11.33 -14.10 16.40
N THR A 66 -11.58 -12.79 16.45
CA THR A 66 -10.68 -11.85 17.11
C THR A 66 -11.23 -11.53 18.48
N SER A 67 -10.70 -12.21 19.50
CA SER A 67 -11.02 -12.00 20.91
C SER A 67 -10.64 -10.59 21.42
N GLU A 68 -9.96 -9.79 20.59
CA GLU A 68 -9.48 -8.46 20.93
C GLU A 68 -10.22 -7.38 20.13
N GLU A 69 -10.90 -6.48 20.82
CA GLU A 69 -11.67 -5.37 20.24
C GLU A 69 -10.79 -4.45 19.36
N SER A 70 -9.52 -4.28 19.72
CA SER A 70 -8.53 -3.50 18.98
C SER A 70 -8.31 -4.04 17.56
N HIS A 71 -8.21 -5.36 17.41
CA HIS A 71 -8.02 -6.00 16.12
C HIS A 71 -9.26 -5.88 15.24
N LEU A 72 -10.45 -5.94 15.83
CA LEU A 72 -11.71 -5.74 15.12
C LEU A 72 -11.84 -4.29 14.61
N LEU A 73 -11.42 -3.30 15.40
CA LEU A 73 -11.36 -1.90 14.96
C LEU A 73 -10.38 -1.72 13.80
N ALA A 74 -9.19 -2.30 13.89
CA ALA A 74 -8.19 -2.25 12.81
C ALA A 74 -8.73 -2.85 11.50
N LEU A 75 -9.41 -4.01 11.55
CA LEU A 75 -10.03 -4.62 10.37
C LEU A 75 -11.15 -3.74 9.78
N LYS A 76 -11.94 -3.06 10.62
CA LYS A 76 -12.97 -2.13 10.15
C LYS A 76 -12.37 -0.91 9.47
N GLU A 77 -11.30 -0.35 10.00
CA GLU A 77 -10.57 0.77 9.38
C GLU A 77 -9.94 0.33 8.06
N GLN A 78 -9.29 -0.83 8.05
CA GLN A 78 -8.73 -1.41 6.83
C GLN A 78 -9.79 -1.63 5.76
N LYS A 79 -10.97 -2.16 6.13
CA LYS A 79 -12.10 -2.30 5.21
C LYS A 79 -12.49 -0.96 4.60
N LYS A 80 -12.69 0.08 5.41
CA LYS A 80 -13.06 1.42 4.93
C LYS A 80 -12.00 2.01 3.97
N GLU A 81 -10.73 1.83 4.28
CA GLU A 81 -9.62 2.28 3.42
C GLU A 81 -9.62 1.53 2.08
N LEU A 82 -9.83 0.21 2.08
CA LEU A 82 -9.94 -0.60 0.85
C LEU A 82 -11.17 -0.22 0.01
N GLU A 83 -12.31 0.11 0.64
CA GLU A 83 -13.50 0.62 -0.03
C GLU A 83 -13.23 1.99 -0.69
N CYS A 84 -12.56 2.90 0.01
CA CYS A 84 -12.14 4.19 -0.54
C CYS A 84 -11.21 4.00 -1.73
N ARG A 85 -10.25 3.06 -1.62
CA ARG A 85 -9.33 2.71 -2.70
C ARG A 85 -10.06 2.16 -3.92
N GLN A 86 -11.05 1.30 -3.71
CA GLN A 86 -11.88 0.74 -4.79
C GLN A 86 -12.66 1.84 -5.51
N SER A 87 -13.29 2.75 -4.76
CA SER A 87 -14.03 3.90 -5.29
C SER A 87 -13.12 4.80 -6.12
N PHE A 88 -11.93 5.12 -5.60
CA PHE A 88 -10.92 5.88 -6.31
C PHE A 88 -10.51 5.22 -7.63
N LEU A 89 -10.14 3.93 -7.62
CA LEU A 89 -9.74 3.19 -8.81
C LEU A 89 -10.86 3.12 -9.86
N ASN A 90 -12.10 2.88 -9.43
CA ASN A 90 -13.25 2.86 -10.35
C ASN A 90 -13.44 4.20 -11.05
N ARG A 91 -13.38 5.30 -10.31
CA ARG A 91 -13.49 6.65 -10.88
C ARG A 91 -12.32 6.94 -11.82
N LEU A 92 -11.11 6.57 -11.43
CA LEU A 92 -9.92 6.80 -12.26
C LEU A 92 -9.99 6.02 -13.58
N ILE A 93 -10.39 4.75 -13.54
CA ILE A 93 -10.63 3.92 -14.73
C ILE A 93 -11.67 4.59 -15.63
N LEU A 94 -12.79 5.06 -15.07
CA LEU A 94 -13.82 5.74 -15.83
C LEU A 94 -13.29 7.02 -16.49
N GLN A 95 -12.47 7.82 -15.80
CA GLN A 95 -11.89 9.02 -16.39
C GLN A 95 -10.92 8.68 -17.52
N PHE A 96 -10.09 7.64 -17.37
CA PHE A 96 -9.24 7.16 -18.48
C PHE A 96 -10.06 6.69 -19.67
N ASP A 97 -11.09 5.91 -19.44
CA ASP A 97 -11.94 5.37 -20.51
C ASP A 97 -12.70 6.47 -21.26
N THR A 98 -13.18 7.49 -20.55
CA THR A 98 -14.06 8.53 -21.12
C THR A 98 -13.33 9.77 -21.64
N LYS A 99 -12.27 10.21 -20.96
CA LYS A 99 -11.61 11.50 -21.23
C LYS A 99 -10.21 11.37 -21.80
N PHE A 100 -9.51 10.25 -21.61
CA PHE A 100 -8.12 10.14 -22.06
C PHE A 100 -8.04 9.89 -23.56
N LYS A 101 -7.56 10.89 -24.31
CA LYS A 101 -7.42 10.85 -25.78
C LYS A 101 -5.98 10.53 -26.23
N GLY A 102 -5.17 9.95 -25.34
CA GLY A 102 -3.72 9.87 -25.49
C GLY A 102 -3.02 11.16 -25.05
N GLY A 103 -1.69 11.16 -25.12
CA GLY A 103 -0.84 12.28 -24.71
C GLY A 103 -0.08 12.03 -23.40
N ASP A 104 0.25 13.12 -22.69
CA ASP A 104 0.98 13.05 -21.42
C ASP A 104 0.05 12.58 -20.29
N THR A 105 0.26 11.34 -19.86
CA THR A 105 -0.48 10.72 -18.74
C THR A 105 -0.32 11.50 -17.45
N GLN A 106 0.82 12.16 -17.20
CA GLN A 106 1.05 12.95 -15.99
C GLN A 106 0.16 14.18 -15.97
N ASP A 107 0.13 14.94 -17.07
CA ASP A 107 -0.71 16.13 -17.20
C ASP A 107 -2.20 15.76 -17.13
N PHE A 108 -2.62 14.66 -17.79
CA PHE A 108 -3.99 14.16 -17.72
C PHE A 108 -4.41 13.82 -16.30
N LEU A 109 -3.59 13.04 -15.58
CA LEU A 109 -3.86 12.65 -14.20
C LEU A 109 -3.93 13.86 -13.27
N ARG A 110 -2.98 14.81 -13.38
CA ARG A 110 -2.99 16.03 -12.55
C ARG A 110 -4.31 16.80 -12.70
N VAL A 111 -4.74 17.05 -13.94
CA VAL A 111 -5.98 17.80 -14.21
C VAL A 111 -7.18 17.03 -13.69
N THR A 112 -7.30 15.75 -14.06
CA THR A 112 -8.42 14.89 -13.67
C THR A 112 -8.56 14.78 -12.15
N LEU A 113 -7.46 14.61 -11.43
CA LEU A 113 -7.48 14.49 -9.96
C LEU A 113 -7.89 15.80 -9.28
N ARG A 114 -7.48 16.96 -9.82
CA ARG A 114 -7.96 18.26 -9.33
C ARG A 114 -9.45 18.43 -9.57
N GLU A 115 -9.94 18.14 -10.78
CA GLU A 115 -11.38 18.17 -11.09
C GLU A 115 -12.18 17.26 -10.15
N MET A 116 -11.70 16.02 -9.92
CA MET A 116 -12.34 15.10 -8.99
C MET A 116 -12.32 15.63 -7.55
N SER A 117 -11.24 16.29 -7.14
CA SER A 117 -11.15 16.90 -5.82
C SER A 117 -12.16 18.03 -5.64
N GLU A 118 -12.27 18.92 -6.62
CA GLU A 118 -13.24 20.02 -6.61
C GLU A 118 -14.68 19.52 -6.51
N VAL A 119 -15.03 18.48 -7.27
CA VAL A 119 -16.36 17.83 -7.19
C VAL A 119 -16.60 17.24 -5.81
N GLU A 120 -15.59 16.59 -5.20
CA GLU A 120 -15.70 16.03 -3.85
C GLU A 120 -15.91 17.11 -2.78
N VAL A 121 -15.20 18.25 -2.89
CA VAL A 121 -15.37 19.41 -2.00
C VAL A 121 -16.80 19.97 -2.07
N GLN A 122 -17.40 19.98 -3.27
CA GLN A 122 -18.77 20.48 -3.48
C GLN A 122 -19.85 19.49 -3.04
N SER A 123 -19.51 18.21 -2.84
CA SER A 123 -20.47 17.20 -2.42
C SER A 123 -20.71 17.29 -0.90
N ASP A 124 -21.98 17.20 -0.47
CA ASP A 124 -22.36 17.16 0.96
C ASP A 124 -21.84 15.91 1.71
N SER A 125 -21.11 15.02 1.02
CA SER A 125 -20.58 13.76 1.53
C SER A 125 -19.19 13.87 2.20
N ALA A 126 -18.77 15.09 2.59
CA ALA A 126 -17.45 15.46 3.10
C ALA A 126 -16.94 14.74 4.39
N LYS A 127 -17.55 13.62 4.79
CA LYS A 127 -17.15 12.81 5.96
C LYS A 127 -15.79 12.15 5.81
N THR A 128 -15.33 11.91 4.57
CA THR A 128 -14.00 11.35 4.30
C THR A 128 -13.16 12.39 3.55
N PRO A 129 -11.90 12.66 3.93
CA PRO A 129 -11.06 13.64 3.26
C PRO A 129 -10.49 13.11 1.92
N MET A 130 -11.34 12.45 1.11
CA MET A 130 -11.03 11.98 -0.23
C MET A 130 -10.55 13.13 -1.12
N TRP A 131 -11.18 14.30 -1.02
CA TRP A 131 -10.74 15.50 -1.74
C TRP A 131 -9.28 15.88 -1.41
N LYS A 132 -8.86 15.78 -0.14
CA LYS A 132 -7.46 16.04 0.25
C LYS A 132 -6.52 15.02 -0.36
N PHE A 133 -6.93 13.74 -0.37
CA PHE A 133 -6.14 12.69 -0.99
C PHE A 133 -5.92 12.98 -2.48
N LEU A 134 -6.99 13.34 -3.19
CA LEU A 134 -6.96 13.65 -4.63
C LEU A 134 -6.10 14.89 -4.91
N ASP A 135 -6.30 15.97 -4.16
CA ASP A 135 -5.55 17.21 -4.31
C ASP A 135 -4.06 17.02 -4.02
N TYR A 136 -3.73 16.36 -2.91
CA TYR A 136 -2.34 16.11 -2.54
C TYR A 136 -1.64 15.18 -3.55
N LEU A 137 -2.34 14.16 -4.07
CA LEU A 137 -1.80 13.34 -5.14
C LEU A 137 -1.55 14.16 -6.41
N ALA A 138 -2.47 15.03 -6.80
CA ALA A 138 -2.33 15.89 -7.97
C ALA A 138 -1.14 16.87 -7.83
N LEU A 139 -0.99 17.49 -6.65
CA LEU A 139 0.15 18.35 -6.33
C LEU A 139 1.47 17.58 -6.35
N SER A 140 1.47 16.34 -5.84
CA SER A 140 2.66 15.49 -5.86
C SER A 140 3.05 15.12 -7.29
N LEU A 141 2.08 14.87 -8.17
CA LEU A 141 2.31 14.62 -9.60
C LEU A 141 2.86 15.84 -10.33
N ASP A 142 2.43 17.04 -9.97
CA ASP A 142 2.88 18.30 -10.59
C ASP A 142 4.36 18.58 -10.29
N ALA A 143 4.84 18.14 -9.13
CA ALA A 143 6.23 18.30 -8.70
C ALA A 143 7.20 17.28 -9.35
N LEU A 144 6.69 16.28 -10.08
CA LEU A 144 7.54 15.26 -10.69
C LEU A 144 8.21 15.74 -11.98
N PRO A 145 9.48 15.38 -12.21
CA PRO A 145 10.15 15.64 -13.47
C PRO A 145 9.47 14.86 -14.61
N LYS A 146 9.07 15.58 -15.67
CA LYS A 146 8.38 15.01 -16.81
C LYS A 146 9.21 13.90 -17.48
N GLY A 147 8.56 12.79 -17.81
CA GLY A 147 9.13 11.69 -18.60
C GLY A 147 10.12 10.76 -17.87
N GLN A 148 10.47 11.02 -16.60
CA GLN A 148 11.43 10.20 -15.87
C GLN A 148 10.81 9.04 -15.10
N MET A 149 9.52 9.12 -14.73
CA MET A 149 8.90 8.14 -13.86
C MET A 149 7.62 7.55 -14.45
N ASN A 150 7.38 6.26 -14.17
CA ASN A 150 6.09 5.64 -14.46
C ASN A 150 5.03 6.23 -13.52
N VAL A 151 4.21 7.13 -14.07
CA VAL A 151 3.20 7.89 -13.33
C VAL A 151 2.19 6.99 -12.62
N LEU A 152 1.79 5.88 -13.25
CA LEU A 152 0.82 4.94 -12.65
C LEU A 152 1.42 4.18 -11.47
N LYS A 153 2.72 3.84 -11.55
CA LYS A 153 3.47 3.26 -10.42
C LYS A 153 3.60 4.26 -9.27
N PHE A 154 3.78 5.54 -9.57
CA PHE A 154 3.77 6.59 -8.56
C PHE A 154 2.41 6.72 -7.87
N VAL A 155 1.32 6.75 -8.64
CA VAL A 155 -0.05 6.77 -8.10
C VAL A 155 -0.31 5.56 -7.21
N GLU A 156 0.10 4.37 -7.65
CA GLU A 156 0.02 3.14 -6.85
C GLU A 156 0.82 3.29 -5.54
N GLY A 157 2.06 3.76 -5.60
CA GLY A 157 2.92 3.96 -4.42
C GLY A 157 2.31 4.96 -3.42
N TYR A 158 1.71 6.04 -3.93
CA TYR A 158 1.05 7.02 -3.08
C TYR A 158 -0.17 6.40 -2.39
N MET A 159 -1.01 5.69 -3.15
CA MET A 159 -2.21 5.02 -2.66
C MET A 159 -1.91 3.90 -1.62
N LYS A 160 -0.73 3.27 -1.72
CA LYS A 160 -0.27 2.26 -0.74
C LYS A 160 0.26 2.88 0.55
N SER A 161 0.91 4.03 0.46
CA SER A 161 1.61 4.67 1.58
C SER A 161 0.80 5.74 2.30
N SER A 162 -0.15 6.37 1.61
CA SER A 162 -0.98 7.47 2.11
C SER A 162 -2.42 6.98 2.34
N PRO A 163 -2.89 6.89 3.60
CA PRO A 163 -4.29 6.58 3.89
C PRO A 163 -5.25 7.65 3.34
N PHE A 164 -6.44 7.26 2.93
CA PHE A 164 -7.48 8.20 2.49
C PHE A 164 -8.04 9.00 3.66
N SER A 165 -8.08 8.43 4.87
CA SER A 165 -8.49 9.11 6.11
C SER A 165 -7.52 10.21 6.55
N LYS A 166 -6.22 10.04 6.29
CA LYS A 166 -5.16 10.99 6.65
C LYS A 166 -4.10 11.06 5.56
N PRO A 167 -4.39 11.77 4.45
CA PRO A 167 -3.46 11.83 3.33
C PRO A 167 -2.13 12.47 3.70
N ILE A 168 -1.03 11.93 3.17
CA ILE A 168 0.32 12.45 3.37
C ILE A 168 0.52 13.68 2.50
N GLU A 169 0.99 14.77 3.08
CA GLU A 169 1.25 16.00 2.32
C GLU A 169 2.28 15.79 1.19
N PRO A 170 2.13 16.48 0.06
CA PRO A 170 2.99 16.29 -1.11
C PRO A 170 4.48 16.38 -0.79
N LYS A 171 4.91 17.43 -0.08
CA LYS A 171 6.32 17.63 0.30
C LYS A 171 6.87 16.47 1.11
N LYS A 172 6.09 15.95 2.06
CA LYS A 172 6.48 14.83 2.94
C LYS A 172 6.50 13.49 2.19
N TYR A 173 5.62 13.31 1.21
CA TYR A 173 5.64 12.13 0.37
C TYR A 173 6.84 12.15 -0.58
N LEU A 174 7.07 13.28 -1.26
CA LEU A 174 8.18 13.45 -2.20
C LEU A 174 9.55 13.29 -1.52
N SER A 175 9.73 13.82 -0.31
CA SER A 175 10.98 13.63 0.45
C SER A 175 11.26 12.18 0.84
N ARG A 176 10.27 11.29 0.73
CA ARG A 176 10.45 9.84 0.93
C ARG A 176 10.77 9.10 -0.36
N LEU A 177 10.49 9.72 -1.51
CA LEU A 177 10.78 9.15 -2.83
C LEU A 177 12.23 9.33 -3.26
N ASP A 178 12.99 10.20 -2.60
CA ASP A 178 14.42 10.43 -2.87
C ASP A 178 15.28 9.16 -2.72
N TYR A 179 14.71 8.03 -2.27
CA TYR A 179 15.33 6.71 -2.19
C TYR A 179 14.79 5.67 -3.21
N TYR A 180 14.00 6.11 -4.21
CA TYR A 180 13.42 5.21 -5.21
C TYR A 180 14.35 5.05 -6.42
N ASN A 181 15.32 4.14 -6.35
CA ASN A 181 16.25 3.81 -7.45
C ASN A 181 15.61 2.94 -8.55
N GLY A 182 14.39 3.26 -8.96
CA GLY A 182 13.71 2.63 -10.11
C GLY A 182 13.26 1.18 -9.96
N VAL A 183 13.69 0.44 -8.93
CA VAL A 183 13.38 -1.00 -8.79
C VAL A 183 12.83 -1.38 -7.41
N GLN A 184 13.27 -0.73 -6.32
CA GLN A 184 12.76 -0.97 -4.96
C GLN A 184 12.78 0.30 -4.12
N THR A 185 11.76 0.46 -3.28
CA THR A 185 11.76 1.41 -2.15
C THR A 185 12.57 0.77 -1.04
N GLN A 186 13.86 1.08 -0.94
CA GLN A 186 14.59 0.84 0.31
C GLN A 186 14.47 2.11 1.14
N SER A 187 13.77 2.02 2.27
CA SER A 187 13.87 3.05 3.29
C SER A 187 15.33 3.06 3.73
N ALA A 188 16.00 4.22 3.67
CA ALA A 188 17.34 4.36 4.22
C ALA A 188 17.26 4.10 5.73
N HIS A 189 17.49 2.85 6.13
CA HIS A 189 17.88 2.59 7.51
C HIS A 189 19.24 3.25 7.66
N GLY A 190 19.32 4.24 8.54
CA GLY A 190 20.59 4.81 8.94
C GLY A 190 21.44 3.67 9.48
N MET A 191 22.39 3.21 8.68
CA MET A 191 23.31 2.15 9.06
C MET A 191 24.21 2.72 10.14
N SER A 192 24.32 2.01 11.26
CA SER A 192 25.26 2.41 12.30
C SER A 192 26.69 2.33 11.74
N PRO A 193 27.64 3.15 12.25
CA PRO A 193 29.04 3.06 11.83
C PRO A 193 29.65 1.65 11.97
N SER A 194 29.14 0.85 12.92
CA SER A 194 29.55 -0.54 13.13
C SER A 194 29.10 -1.45 11.99
N GLU A 195 27.83 -1.38 11.60
CA GLU A 195 27.29 -2.17 10.48
C GLU A 195 27.94 -1.78 9.15
N ALA A 196 28.28 -0.49 8.98
CA ALA A 196 29.00 -0.01 7.81
C ALA A 196 30.43 -0.58 7.74
N ALA A 197 31.11 -0.71 8.89
CA ALA A 197 32.44 -1.32 8.98
C ALA A 197 32.40 -2.83 8.68
N GLU A 198 31.42 -3.56 9.20
CA GLU A 198 31.23 -4.99 8.91
C GLU A 198 30.98 -5.25 7.42
N LEU A 199 30.18 -4.39 6.76
CA LEU A 199 29.95 -4.49 5.32
C LEU A 199 31.21 -4.21 4.50
N LEU A 200 32.03 -3.24 4.94
CA LEU A 200 33.33 -2.95 4.33
C LEU A 200 34.31 -4.13 4.47
N GLU A 201 34.35 -4.77 5.63
CA GLU A 201 35.19 -5.95 5.88
C GLU A 201 34.70 -7.20 5.14
N SER A 202 33.38 -7.35 4.97
CA SER A 202 32.80 -8.46 4.20
C SER A 202 33.03 -8.35 2.69
N ARG A 203 33.40 -7.16 2.19
CA ARG A 203 33.65 -6.92 0.77
C ARG A 203 35.09 -7.32 0.45
N ASP A 204 35.29 -8.62 0.30
CA ASP A 204 36.58 -9.25 0.03
C ASP A 204 37.30 -8.57 -1.17
N PRO A 205 38.41 -7.83 -0.94
CA PRO A 205 39.13 -7.12 -2.00
C PRO A 205 39.82 -8.08 -2.98
N SER A 206 39.87 -9.39 -2.67
CA SER A 206 40.49 -10.41 -3.52
C SER A 206 39.65 -10.79 -4.75
N SER A 207 38.38 -10.42 -4.84
CA SER A 207 37.50 -10.74 -5.99
C SER A 207 37.66 -9.80 -7.19
N SER A 208 38.54 -8.80 -7.13
CA SER A 208 38.87 -7.90 -8.24
C SER A 208 39.86 -8.56 -9.21
N ALA A 209 39.43 -9.65 -9.86
CA ALA A 209 40.13 -10.24 -10.99
C ALA A 209 39.94 -9.36 -12.25
N TYR A 210 40.58 -8.18 -12.27
CA TYR A 210 40.85 -7.48 -13.51
C TYR A 210 42.10 -8.09 -14.13
N SER A 211 41.89 -9.15 -14.93
CA SER A 211 42.86 -9.54 -15.95
C SER A 211 42.71 -8.58 -17.13
N LEU A 212 43.69 -7.69 -17.29
CA LEU A 212 43.91 -6.89 -18.50
C LEU A 212 44.43 -7.78 -19.64
#